data_AF-A0ABD0KZ23-F1
#
_entry.id   AF-A0ABD0KZ23-F1
#
_cell.length_a   1.000
_cell.length_b   1.000
_cell.length_c   1.000
_cell.angle_alpha   90.00
_cell.angle_beta   90.00
_cell.angle_gamma   90.00
#
_symmetry.space_group_name_H-M   'P 1'
#
loop_
_entity.id
_entity.type
_entity.pdbx_description
1 polymer ?
#
loop_
_entity_poly.entity_id
_entity_poly.type
_entity_poly.pdbx_seq_one_letter_code
_entity_poly.pdbx_strand_id
1 'polypeptide(L)'
;MFLAKALYDNIAETPDELAFRRGDVLTILEQDTGGLDGWWLCSLRGRQGIAPGNRLKILSGMVEGMAGKGGPSDQEIAKAEWRRSLEKSPNKVREMDFHFN
;
A
#
# COMPACT_ATOMS: atom_id res chain seq x y z
N MET A 1 -15.98 2.99 2.43
CA MET A 1 -14.73 3.72 2.74
C MET A 1 -13.68 3.29 1.75
N PHE A 2 -13.02 4.24 1.09
CA PHE A 2 -11.91 3.96 0.20
C PHE A 2 -10.61 4.32 0.90
N LEU A 3 -9.52 3.60 0.60
CA LEU A 3 -8.19 4.03 1.01
C LEU A 3 -7.53 4.78 -0.14
N ALA A 4 -6.71 5.77 0.19
CA ALA A 4 -5.84 6.45 -0.76
C ALA A 4 -4.42 6.54 -0.23
N LYS A 5 -3.46 6.43 -1.15
CA LYS A 5 -2.05 6.70 -0.86
C LYS A 5 -1.71 8.12 -1.27
N ALA A 6 -1.04 8.85 -0.39
CA ALA A 6 -0.45 10.14 -0.72
C ALA A 6 0.67 9.99 -1.75
N LEU A 7 0.53 10.67 -2.89
CA LEU A 7 1.56 10.72 -3.93
C LEU A 7 2.64 11.76 -3.61
N TYR A 8 2.29 12.77 -2.81
CA TYR A 8 3.13 13.91 -2.43
C TYR A 8 2.96 14.23 -0.94
N ASP A 9 3.86 15.07 -0.41
CA ASP A 9 3.70 15.67 0.90
C ASP A 9 2.61 16.75 0.85
N ASN A 10 1.92 16.95 1.98
CA ASN A 10 0.97 18.03 2.18
C ASN A 10 1.26 18.73 3.50
N ILE A 11 1.54 20.03 3.43
CA ILE A 11 1.65 20.91 4.59
C ILE A 11 0.28 21.55 4.74
N ALA A 12 -0.37 21.34 5.88
CA ALA A 12 -1.66 21.95 6.14
C ALA A 12 -1.52 23.47 6.24
N GLU A 13 -2.27 24.19 5.42
CA GLU A 13 -2.33 25.65 5.45
C GLU A 13 -3.45 26.15 6.38
N THR A 14 -4.48 25.32 6.57
CA THR A 14 -5.61 25.60 7.46
C THR A 14 -5.78 24.51 8.53
N PRO A 15 -6.46 24.79 9.66
CA PRO A 15 -6.71 23.78 10.71
C PRO A 15 -7.55 22.58 10.24
N ASP A 16 -8.37 22.81 9.22
CA ASP A 16 -9.27 21.81 8.64
C ASP A 16 -8.55 20.90 7.64
N GLU A 17 -7.36 21.29 7.16
CA GLU A 17 -6.56 20.53 6.22
C GLU A 17 -5.68 19.49 6.92
N LEU A 18 -5.56 18.30 6.32
CA LEU A 18 -4.68 17.25 6.81
C LEU A 18 -3.25 17.46 6.31
N ALA A 19 -2.30 17.48 7.26
CA ALA A 19 -0.90 17.30 6.95
C ALA A 19 -0.57 15.80 6.80
N PHE A 20 0.10 15.45 5.71
CA PHE A 20 0.51 14.06 5.41
C PHE A 20 1.80 14.05 4.60
N ARG A 21 2.49 12.91 4.59
CA ARG A 21 3.69 12.69 3.79
C ARG A 21 3.42 11.75 2.64
N ARG A 22 4.21 11.86 1.57
CA ARG A 22 4.24 10.90 0.47
C ARG A 22 4.35 9.49 1.03
N GLY A 23 3.42 8.64 0.60
CA GLY A 23 3.34 7.25 1.02
C GLY A 23 2.42 6.99 2.21
N ASP A 24 1.97 8.01 2.94
CA ASP A 24 0.91 7.85 3.93
C ASP A 24 -0.36 7.29 3.28
N VAL A 25 -1.10 6.49 4.03
CA VAL A 25 -2.39 5.94 3.62
C VAL A 25 -3.50 6.62 4.43
N LEU A 26 -4.44 7.23 3.71
CA LEU A 26 -5.57 7.96 4.27
C LEU A 26 -6.86 7.19 3.97
N THR A 27 -7.82 7.29 4.87
CA THR A 27 -9.19 6.80 4.64
C THR A 27 -10.02 7.91 4.07
N ILE A 28 -10.51 7.76 2.83
CA ILE A 28 -11.47 8.68 2.22
C ILE A 28 -12.86 8.40 2.80
N LEU A 29 -13.44 9.44 3.38
CA LEU A 29 -14.79 9.46 3.96
C LEU A 29 -15.80 9.99 2.94
N GLU A 30 -15.45 11.07 2.25
CA GLU A 30 -16.31 11.76 1.26
C GLU A 30 -15.42 12.41 0.19
N GLN A 31 -15.82 12.33 -1.07
CA GLN A 31 -15.21 13.09 -2.17
C GLN A 31 -16.05 14.33 -2.43
N ASP A 32 -15.40 15.43 -2.83
CA ASP A 32 -16.01 16.74 -3.09
C ASP A 32 -16.87 17.23 -1.90
N THR A 33 -16.31 17.10 -0.69
CA THR A 33 -17.02 17.34 0.57
C THR A 33 -17.47 18.79 0.69
N GLY A 34 -18.68 19.00 1.20
CA GLY A 34 -19.23 20.35 1.37
C GLY A 34 -19.36 21.14 0.06
N GLY A 35 -19.34 20.48 -1.10
CA GLY A 35 -19.37 21.13 -2.42
C GLY A 35 -18.02 21.69 -2.88
N LEU A 36 -16.92 21.36 -2.21
CA LEU A 36 -15.57 21.75 -2.59
C LEU A 36 -15.00 20.75 -3.61
N ASP A 37 -15.12 21.07 -4.89
CA ASP A 37 -14.60 20.24 -5.99
C ASP A 37 -13.10 19.94 -5.83
N GLY A 38 -12.74 18.66 -5.86
CA GLY A 38 -11.37 18.19 -5.71
C GLY A 38 -10.86 18.12 -4.26
N TRP A 39 -11.68 18.46 -3.26
CA TRP A 39 -11.32 18.34 -1.84
C TRP A 39 -12.09 17.20 -1.18
N TRP A 40 -11.35 16.27 -0.62
CA TRP A 40 -11.90 15.04 -0.06
C TRP A 40 -11.79 15.06 1.45
N LEU A 41 -12.89 14.73 2.14
CA LEU A 41 -12.85 14.49 3.57
C LEU A 41 -12.14 13.17 3.82
N CYS A 42 -11.05 13.23 4.57
CA CYS A 42 -10.21 12.08 4.86
C CYS A 42 -10.00 11.91 6.37
N SER A 43 -9.58 10.72 6.77
CA SER A 43 -9.10 10.41 8.12
C SER A 43 -7.68 9.87 8.05
N LEU A 44 -6.80 10.43 8.89
CA LEU A 44 -5.42 10.01 9.04
C LEU A 44 -5.00 10.11 10.50
N ARG A 45 -4.50 9.01 11.07
CA ARG A 45 -3.95 8.94 12.45
C ARG A 45 -4.92 9.49 13.52
N GLY A 46 -6.21 9.22 13.36
CA GLY A 46 -7.26 9.66 14.29
C GLY A 46 -7.71 11.11 14.12
N ARG A 47 -7.16 11.86 13.16
CA ARG A 47 -7.63 13.19 12.78
C ARG A 47 -8.44 13.12 11.49
N GLN A 48 -9.56 13.84 11.45
CA GLN A 48 -10.33 14.07 10.23
C GLN A 48 -10.10 15.48 9.72
N GLY A 49 -10.10 15.63 8.41
CA GLY A 49 -9.91 16.91 7.73
C GLY A 49 -9.93 16.75 6.22
N ILE A 50 -9.89 17.86 5.51
CA ILE A 50 -9.86 17.90 4.06
C ILE A 50 -8.46 17.60 3.52
N ALA A 51 -8.40 16.94 2.37
CA ALA A 51 -7.18 16.69 1.63
C ALA A 51 -7.43 16.91 0.12
N PRO A 52 -6.46 17.47 -0.62
CA PRO A 52 -6.59 17.68 -2.05
C PRO A 52 -6.51 16.33 -2.79
N GLY A 53 -7.59 15.96 -3.48
CA GLY A 53 -7.73 14.67 -4.15
C GLY A 53 -6.69 14.42 -5.23
N ASN A 54 -6.21 15.48 -5.91
CA ASN A 54 -5.15 15.39 -6.93
C ASN A 54 -3.77 14.97 -6.37
N ARG A 55 -3.57 15.01 -5.04
CA ARG A 55 -2.37 14.51 -4.37
C ARG A 55 -2.52 13.07 -3.89
N LEU A 56 -3.69 12.46 -4.10
CA LEU A 56 -4.05 11.15 -3.60
C LEU A 56 -4.26 10.17 -4.76
N LYS A 57 -3.88 8.91 -4.53
CA LYS A 57 -4.21 7.79 -5.43
C LYS A 57 -5.08 6.80 -4.68
N ILE A 58 -6.32 6.65 -5.13
CA ILE A 58 -7.25 5.64 -4.61
C ILE A 58 -6.62 4.26 -4.78
N LEU A 59 -6.57 3.50 -3.68
CA LEU A 59 -6.10 2.13 -3.64
C LEU A 59 -7.30 1.22 -3.92
N SER A 60 -7.54 0.95 -5.21
CA SER A 60 -8.55 -0.03 -5.61
C SER A 60 -8.16 -1.41 -5.07
N GLY A 61 -9.02 -2.02 -4.25
CA GLY A 61 -8.82 -3.36 -3.70
C GLY A 61 -8.40 -3.45 -2.22
N MET A 62 -8.21 -2.33 -1.51
CA MET A 62 -7.94 -2.35 -0.06
C MET A 62 -9.17 -1.93 0.74
N VAL A 63 -10.21 -2.77 0.74
CA VAL A 63 -11.17 -2.78 1.83
C VAL A 63 -10.77 -3.96 2.72
N GLU A 64 -10.55 -3.67 4.01
CA GLU A 64 -10.14 -4.59 5.08
C GLU A 64 -8.63 -4.90 5.18
N GLY A 65 -7.99 -4.40 6.25
CA GLY A 65 -6.87 -5.13 6.87
C GLY A 65 -5.47 -4.52 6.92
N MET A 66 -5.25 -3.21 6.72
CA MET A 66 -3.89 -2.64 6.83
C MET A 66 -3.67 -1.73 8.05
N ALA A 67 -3.77 -2.35 9.22
CA ALA A 67 -2.80 -2.16 10.30
C ALA A 67 -2.06 -3.51 10.48
N GLY A 68 -1.14 -3.84 9.57
CA GLY A 68 -0.42 -5.10 9.64
C GLY A 68 0.53 -5.28 8.46
N LYS A 69 1.77 -5.61 8.77
CA LYS A 69 2.81 -5.92 7.78
C LYS A 69 2.28 -6.95 6.78
N GLY A 70 2.33 -6.63 5.49
CA GLY A 70 2.08 -7.62 4.44
C GLY A 70 2.99 -8.82 4.67
N GLY A 71 2.39 -9.98 4.88
CA GLY A 71 3.13 -11.24 4.91
C GLY A 71 3.85 -11.47 3.58
N PRO A 72 4.89 -12.32 3.55
CA PRO A 72 5.55 -12.66 2.31
C PRO A 72 4.53 -13.24 1.33
N SER A 73 4.56 -12.77 0.09
CA SER A 73 3.70 -13.25 -1.00
C SER A 73 3.92 -14.74 -1.24
N ASP A 74 2.95 -15.43 -1.85
CA ASP A 74 3.06 -16.86 -2.19
C ASP A 74 4.32 -17.20 -2.99
N GLN A 75 4.80 -16.26 -3.82
CA GLN A 75 6.05 -16.40 -4.57
C GLN A 75 7.28 -16.39 -3.65
N GLU A 76 7.29 -15.56 -2.60
CA GLU A 76 8.37 -15.49 -1.63
C GLU A 76 8.38 -16.73 -0.72
N ILE A 77 7.21 -17.25 -0.35
CA ILE A 77 7.05 -18.52 0.38
C ILE A 77 7.59 -19.68 -0.46
N ALA A 78 7.13 -19.81 -1.71
CA ALA A 78 7.60 -20.87 -2.61
C ALA A 78 9.12 -20.81 -2.84
N LYS A 79 9.69 -19.60 -2.98
CA LYS A 79 11.13 -19.41 -3.14
C LYS A 79 11.91 -19.77 -1.88
N ALA A 80 11.37 -19.45 -0.69
CA ALA A 80 11.98 -19.82 0.59
C ALA A 80 11.94 -21.34 0.82
N GLU A 81 10.82 -21.99 0.48
CA GLU A 81 10.68 -23.44 0.57
C GLU A 81 11.62 -24.18 -0.39
N TRP A 82 11.72 -23.70 -1.63
CA TRP A 82 12.65 -24.28 -2.62
C TRP A 82 14.10 -24.15 -2.16
N ARG A 83 14.51 -22.97 -1.67
CA ARG A 83 15.86 -22.77 -1.10
C ARG A 83 16.16 -23.70 0.07
N ARG A 84 15.19 -23.89 0.98
CA ARG A 84 15.33 -24.81 2.13
C ARG A 84 15.39 -26.27 1.69
N SER A 85 14.70 -26.63 0.60
CA SER A 85 14.79 -27.96 -0.01
C SER A 85 16.17 -28.21 -0.65
N LEU A 86 16.76 -27.19 -1.28
CA LEU A 86 18.11 -27.27 -1.85
C LEU A 86 19.19 -27.46 -0.77
N GLU A 87 19.05 -26.81 0.38
CA GLU A 87 20.02 -26.92 1.48
C GLU A 87 20.00 -28.29 2.16
N LYS A 88 18.83 -28.95 2.23
CA LYS A 88 18.70 -30.31 2.77
C LYS A 88 19.24 -31.40 1.84
N SER A 89 19.32 -31.12 0.53
CA SER A 89 19.68 -32.12 -0.48
C SER A 89 20.59 -31.51 -1.56
N PRO A 90 21.89 -31.32 -1.29
CA PRO A 90 22.83 -30.70 -2.23
C PRO A 90 23.03 -31.49 -3.54
N ASN A 91 22.48 -32.71 -3.67
CA ASN A 91 22.51 -33.48 -4.92
C ASN A 91 21.41 -33.09 -5.93
N LYS A 92 20.41 -32.27 -5.55
CA LYS A 92 19.27 -31.92 -6.44
C LYS A 92 19.60 -30.81 -7.46
N VAL A 93 20.72 -30.11 -7.28
CA VAL A 93 21.15 -29.01 -8.18
C VAL A 93 21.65 -29.54 -9.53
N ARG A 94 22.05 -30.82 -9.61
CA ARG A 94 22.72 -31.40 -10.78
C ARG A 94 21.77 -31.89 -11.89
N GLU A 95 20.46 -31.91 -11.68
CA GLU A 95 19.50 -32.41 -12.68
C GLU A 95 19.00 -31.36 -13.69
N MET A 96 19.34 -30.07 -13.53
CA MET A 96 18.85 -29.00 -14.43
C MET A 96 19.89 -28.42 -15.40
N ASP A 97 21.11 -28.95 -15.46
CA ASP A 97 22.11 -28.53 -16.47
C ASP A 97 22.01 -29.29 -17.81
N PHE A 98 21.04 -30.21 -17.98
CA PHE A 98 20.94 -31.06 -19.18
C PHE A 98 19.83 -30.70 -20.18
N HIS A 99 19.06 -29.64 -19.96
CA HIS A 99 17.93 -29.29 -20.84
C HIS A 99 18.05 -27.93 -21.55
N PHE A 100 19.28 -27.49 -21.85
CA PHE A 100 19.50 -26.47 -22.88
C PHE A 100 20.53 -26.99 -23.90
N ASN A 101 20.03 -27.63 -24.94
CA ASN A 101 20.62 -27.63 -26.28
C ASN A 101 19.52 -27.32 -27.29
#